data_AF-A0A485JDF2-F1
#
_entry.id   AF-A0A485JDF2-F1
#
_cell.length_a   1.000
_cell.length_b   1.000
_cell.length_c   1.000
_cell.angle_alpha   90.00
_cell.angle_beta   90.00
_cell.angle_gamma   90.00
#
_symmetry.space_group_name_H-M   'P 1'
#
loop_
_entity.id
_entity.type
_entity.pdbx_description
1 polymer ?
#
loop_
_entity_poly.entity_id
_entity_poly.type
_entity_poly.pdbx_seq_one_letter_code
_entity_poly.pdbx_strand_id
1 'polypeptide(L)'
;MKKLKLLNKYSYLHSINGSLIEAELDDVSVGEVCEIYASWQANERIARAQVVGFRNGKTLLNLIGSSVGLTRTAVLKPTGEQLTIQISDAFLGSVLNASGQIMERFVPDTPGDRGNLRLIDELPPSYQERRVINTPLETRIRVIDGVLTCGIGQRVGIFASAGCGKTVLMHMLVNNTEADVFVIGLIGERGREVTECAESLKKSVNAAKCVLVYATSDFSSVDRCNAALMATTVAEYFRDRGKRVVLFIDSMTRYARALRDMKLAAGEPPARRGYPASVFDSLPRLLERPGPTLKGSITAFYTVLLEGEDESDPLGDEIRSILDGHIYLSRKLAGQGHYPAIDVLKSVSRVFGQVTDEKHRDNAARVKEDPHNFGRSTGVY
;
A
#
# COMPACT_ATOMS: atom_id res chain seq x y z
N MET A 1 14.79 -0.65 35.25
CA MET A 1 14.17 0.60 35.76
C MET A 1 13.61 1.39 34.57
N LYS A 2 12.29 1.57 34.47
CA LYS A 2 11.70 2.52 33.51
C LYS A 2 12.16 3.93 33.93
N LYS A 3 12.88 4.65 33.07
CA LYS A 3 13.18 6.08 33.28
C LYS A 3 11.82 6.80 33.40
N LEU A 4 11.48 7.26 34.60
CA LEU A 4 10.34 8.15 34.81
C LEU A 4 10.67 9.49 34.13
N LYS A 5 10.10 9.75 32.94
CA LYS A 5 10.11 11.08 32.31
C LYS A 5 9.13 11.97 33.11
N LEU A 6 9.61 12.58 34.20
CA LEU A 6 8.82 13.41 35.14
C LEU A 6 8.47 14.81 34.62
N LEU A 7 8.87 15.17 33.39
CA LEU A 7 8.58 16.46 32.78
C LEU A 7 7.92 16.26 31.42
N ASN A 8 6.70 16.79 31.25
CA ASN A 8 6.12 16.98 29.93
C ASN A 8 6.90 18.11 29.24
N LYS A 9 7.82 17.75 28.33
CA LYS A 9 8.53 18.72 27.49
C LYS A 9 7.58 19.17 26.37
N TYR A 10 7.30 20.47 26.32
CA TYR A 10 6.61 21.11 25.22
C TYR A 10 7.59 22.00 24.46
N SER A 11 7.50 22.04 23.14
CA SER A 11 8.19 23.03 22.31
C SER A 11 7.18 23.81 21.48
N TYR A 12 7.41 25.10 21.32
CA TYR A 12 6.67 25.88 20.33
C TYR A 12 7.07 25.48 18.91
N LEU A 13 6.14 25.71 17.98
CA LEU A 13 6.39 25.61 16.54
C LEU A 13 7.26 26.80 16.13
N HIS A 14 8.42 26.55 15.52
CA HIS A 14 9.30 27.60 15.03
C HIS A 14 8.85 28.11 13.65
N SER A 15 8.51 27.20 12.74
CA SER A 15 7.97 27.53 11.42
C SER A 15 7.06 26.42 10.89
N ILE A 16 6.14 26.78 9.99
CA ILE A 16 5.29 25.85 9.25
C ILE A 16 5.34 26.24 7.78
N ASN A 17 5.83 25.34 6.92
CA ASN A 17 5.89 25.52 5.47
C ASN A 17 5.16 24.34 4.81
N GLY A 18 3.89 24.57 4.44
CA GLY A 18 3.01 23.49 3.98
C GLY A 18 2.77 22.46 5.09
N SER A 19 3.24 21.22 4.89
CA SER A 19 3.19 20.14 5.89
C SER A 19 4.46 20.03 6.75
N LEU A 20 5.53 20.75 6.40
CA LEU A 20 6.79 20.69 7.14
C LEU A 20 6.76 21.67 8.31
N ILE A 21 7.11 21.18 9.48
CA ILE A 21 7.22 21.91 10.74
C ILE A 21 8.68 21.89 11.17
N GLU A 22 9.20 23.04 11.59
CA GLU A 22 10.46 23.12 12.34
C GLU A 22 10.16 23.42 13.80
N ALA A 23 10.85 22.74 14.71
CA ALA A 23 10.78 22.99 16.14
C ALA A 23 12.09 22.65 16.85
N GLU A 24 12.29 23.17 18.05
CA GLU A 24 13.43 22.87 18.92
C GLU A 24 13.01 21.78 19.91
N LEU A 25 13.14 20.52 19.46
CA LEU A 25 12.84 19.35 20.28
C LEU A 25 14.13 18.59 20.60
N ASP A 26 14.48 18.55 21.88
CA ASP A 26 15.58 17.74 22.40
C ASP A 26 15.10 16.31 22.73
N ASP A 27 15.99 15.32 22.61
CA ASP A 27 15.75 13.91 22.95
C ASP A 27 14.63 13.20 22.17
N VAL A 28 14.44 13.55 20.89
CA VAL A 28 13.49 12.87 19.98
C VAL A 28 14.22 12.04 18.93
N SER A 29 13.53 11.04 18.38
CA SER A 29 14.07 10.14 17.35
C SER A 29 13.33 10.26 16.01
N VAL A 30 14.00 9.94 14.90
CA VAL A 30 13.33 9.87 13.58
C VAL A 30 12.24 8.80 13.62
N GLY A 31 11.05 9.16 13.13
CA GLY A 31 9.86 8.32 13.17
C GLY A 31 8.97 8.54 14.40
N GLU A 32 9.46 9.23 15.43
CA GLU A 32 8.70 9.56 16.64
C GLU A 32 7.53 10.49 16.33
N VAL A 33 6.39 10.23 16.96
CA VAL A 33 5.19 11.05 16.85
C VAL A 33 5.20 12.13 17.92
N CYS A 34 4.82 13.33 17.52
CA CYS A 34 4.55 14.44 18.42
C CYS A 34 3.07 14.79 18.35
N GLU A 35 2.46 15.04 19.49
CA GLU A 35 1.10 15.58 19.58
C GLU A 35 1.16 17.11 19.53
N ILE A 36 0.23 17.71 18.79
CA ILE A 36 0.10 19.17 18.69
C ILE A 36 -1.12 19.60 19.50
N TYR A 37 -0.92 20.59 20.36
CA TYR A 37 -1.97 21.24 21.16
C TYR A 37 -2.03 22.72 20.79
N ALA A 38 -3.22 23.34 20.89
CA ALA A 38 -3.41 24.76 20.56
C ALA A 38 -2.60 25.73 21.44
N SER A 39 -2.33 25.31 22.68
CA SER A 39 -1.43 25.97 23.64
C SER A 39 -0.95 24.95 24.68
N TRP A 40 0.02 25.33 25.51
CA TRP A 40 0.51 24.48 26.61
C TRP A 40 -0.54 24.21 27.71
N GLN A 41 -1.61 25.02 27.76
CA GLN A 41 -2.73 24.84 28.70
C GLN A 41 -3.87 24.01 28.09
N ALA A 42 -3.88 23.80 26.78
CA ALA A 42 -4.93 23.06 26.12
C ALA A 42 -4.81 21.56 26.44
N ASN A 43 -5.93 20.93 26.76
CA ASN A 43 -6.00 19.50 27.07
C ASN A 43 -6.35 18.64 25.85
N GLU A 44 -6.89 19.24 24.79
CA GLU A 44 -7.23 18.52 23.56
C GLU A 44 -6.12 18.64 22.52
N ARG A 45 -5.74 17.47 21.99
CA ARG A 45 -4.84 17.36 20.85
C ARG A 45 -5.59 17.77 19.58
N ILE A 46 -5.01 18.71 18.84
CA ILE A 46 -5.58 19.21 17.59
C ILE A 46 -4.98 18.55 16.34
N ALA A 47 -3.73 18.08 16.42
CA ALA A 47 -3.08 17.39 15.32
C ALA A 47 -1.93 16.50 15.81
N ARG A 48 -1.29 15.76 14.90
CA ARG A 48 -0.05 15.02 15.15
C ARG A 48 1.00 15.42 14.13
N ALA A 49 2.27 15.25 14.46
CA ALA A 49 3.36 15.35 13.51
C ALA A 49 4.33 14.19 13.73
N GLN A 50 5.09 13.82 12.70
CA GLN A 50 6.11 12.79 12.77
C GLN A 50 7.48 13.40 12.51
N VAL A 51 8.45 13.09 13.37
CA VAL A 51 9.84 13.50 13.18
C VAL A 51 10.41 12.82 11.94
N VAL A 52 10.89 13.59 10.98
CA VAL A 52 11.47 13.08 9.72
C VAL A 52 12.97 13.30 9.62
N GLY A 53 13.54 14.18 10.44
CA GLY A 53 14.98 14.42 10.45
C GLY A 53 15.37 15.61 11.30
N PHE A 54 16.64 16.00 11.19
CA PHE A 54 17.25 17.09 11.93
C PHE A 54 18.08 17.96 10.97
N ARG A 55 18.01 19.28 11.14
CA ARG A 55 18.75 20.23 10.30
C ARG A 55 19.08 21.48 11.09
N ASN A 56 20.36 21.89 11.08
CA ASN A 56 20.84 23.12 11.72
C ASN A 56 20.38 23.27 13.18
N GLY A 57 20.44 22.19 13.96
CA GLY A 57 20.00 22.19 15.37
C GLY A 57 18.49 22.17 15.59
N LYS A 58 17.67 22.14 14.52
CA LYS A 58 16.21 22.01 14.60
C LYS A 58 15.76 20.62 14.23
N THR A 59 14.63 20.23 14.81
CA THR A 59 13.89 19.03 14.48
C THR A 59 12.91 19.34 13.35
N LEU A 60 12.96 18.53 12.30
CA LEU A 60 12.04 18.59 11.18
C LEU A 60 10.94 17.57 11.40
N LEU A 61 9.69 18.03 11.37
CA LEU A 61 8.52 17.17 11.50
C LEU A 61 7.59 17.36 10.32
N ASN A 62 6.95 16.29 9.90
CA ASN A 62 5.84 16.38 8.97
C ASN A 62 4.51 16.29 9.72
N LEU A 63 3.63 17.24 9.46
CA LEU A 63 2.27 17.25 9.96
C LEU A 63 1.46 16.07 9.39
N ILE A 64 0.71 15.41 10.27
CA ILE A 64 -0.28 14.37 9.97
C ILE A 64 -1.65 15.05 10.04
N GLY A 65 -2.37 15.11 8.92
CA GLY A 65 -3.59 15.90 8.77
C GLY A 65 -3.35 17.31 8.21
N SER A 66 -4.13 18.29 8.69
CA SER A 66 -4.19 19.65 8.13
C SER A 66 -3.53 20.70 9.04
N SER A 67 -2.86 21.68 8.42
CA SER A 67 -2.26 22.84 9.11
C SER A 67 -3.26 23.96 9.37
N VAL A 68 -4.48 23.86 8.82
CA VAL A 68 -5.54 24.86 9.03
C VAL A 68 -5.89 24.95 10.50
N GLY A 69 -5.84 26.17 11.05
CA GLY A 69 -6.13 26.44 12.47
C GLY A 69 -4.92 26.35 13.39
N LEU A 70 -3.74 25.93 12.90
CA LEU A 70 -2.50 26.00 13.69
C LEU A 70 -2.03 27.46 13.82
N THR A 71 -1.76 27.88 15.05
CA THR A 71 -1.26 29.23 15.38
C THR A 71 0.15 29.15 15.97
N ARG A 72 0.81 30.30 16.14
CA ARG A 72 2.13 30.38 16.80
C ARG A 72 2.10 29.98 18.29
N THR A 73 0.92 29.91 18.91
CA THR A 73 0.78 29.46 20.29
C THR A 73 0.75 27.95 20.42
N ALA A 74 0.61 27.23 19.31
CA ALA A 74 0.55 25.79 19.32
C ALA A 74 1.90 25.19 19.73
N VAL A 75 1.81 24.08 20.48
CA VAL A 75 2.96 23.41 21.09
C VAL A 75 2.98 21.94 20.70
N LEU A 76 4.19 21.43 20.49
CA LEU A 76 4.52 20.04 20.25
C LEU A 76 4.87 19.35 21.56
N LYS A 77 4.30 18.17 21.75
CA LYS A 77 4.61 17.25 22.84
C LYS A 77 5.09 15.91 22.25
N PRO A 78 6.38 15.56 22.38
CA PRO A 78 6.87 14.25 21.95
C PRO A 78 6.22 13.12 22.74
N THR A 79 5.77 12.08 22.06
CA THR A 79 5.16 10.91 22.72
C THR A 79 6.19 9.90 23.19
N GLY A 80 7.42 9.92 22.63
CA GLY A 80 8.40 8.85 22.81
C GLY A 80 8.09 7.58 22.02
N GLU A 81 7.06 7.60 21.18
CA GLU A 81 6.55 6.44 20.45
C GLU A 81 6.51 6.74 18.95
N GLN A 82 6.73 5.70 18.14
CA GLN A 82 6.54 5.79 16.70
C GLN A 82 5.05 5.68 16.34
N LEU A 83 4.71 5.91 15.06
CA LEU A 83 3.33 5.84 14.62
C LEU A 83 2.81 4.40 14.66
N THR A 84 1.87 4.16 15.56
CA THR A 84 1.22 2.86 15.75
C THR A 84 -0.27 2.91 15.37
N ILE A 85 -0.83 1.73 15.14
CA ILE A 85 -2.26 1.51 14.97
C ILE A 85 -2.72 0.34 15.85
N GLN A 86 -3.90 0.48 16.46
CA GLN A 86 -4.56 -0.58 17.21
C GLN A 86 -5.39 -1.42 16.24
N ILE A 87 -4.89 -2.58 15.83
CA ILE A 87 -5.53 -3.43 14.81
C ILE A 87 -6.28 -4.57 15.50
N SER A 88 -7.51 -4.84 15.10
CA SER A 88 -8.30 -5.99 15.56
C SER A 88 -9.07 -6.63 14.41
N ASP A 89 -9.67 -7.79 14.66
CA ASP A 89 -10.56 -8.45 13.69
C ASP A 89 -11.81 -7.59 13.38
N ALA A 90 -12.12 -6.58 14.21
CA ALA A 90 -13.20 -5.63 13.95
C ALA A 90 -12.94 -4.73 12.73
N PHE A 91 -11.74 -4.74 12.14
CA PHE A 91 -11.46 -4.04 10.89
C PHE A 91 -12.07 -4.74 9.67
N LEU A 92 -12.40 -6.03 9.78
CA LEU A 92 -13.04 -6.77 8.70
C LEU A 92 -14.39 -6.13 8.33
N GLY A 93 -14.58 -5.89 7.04
CA GLY A 93 -15.77 -5.25 6.48
C GLY A 93 -15.83 -3.75 6.74
N SER A 94 -14.69 -3.04 6.74
CA SER A 94 -14.64 -1.61 7.05
C SER A 94 -13.73 -0.80 6.11
N VAL A 95 -13.96 0.52 6.15
CA VAL A 95 -13.15 1.55 5.50
C VAL A 95 -12.40 2.33 6.57
N LEU A 96 -11.08 2.44 6.43
CA LEU A 96 -10.17 3.14 7.32
C LEU A 96 -9.57 4.36 6.62
N ASN A 97 -9.44 5.47 7.34
CA ASN A 97 -8.61 6.59 6.88
C ASN A 97 -7.12 6.36 7.22
N ALA A 98 -6.25 7.26 6.76
CA ALA A 98 -4.79 7.23 7.01
C ALA A 98 -4.38 7.28 8.50
N SER A 99 -5.31 7.58 9.41
CA SER A 99 -5.07 7.61 10.85
C SER A 99 -5.49 6.32 11.57
N GLY A 100 -6.09 5.37 10.85
CA GLY A 100 -6.59 4.10 11.38
C GLY A 100 -8.00 4.16 11.95
N GLN A 101 -8.74 5.26 11.71
CA GLN A 101 -10.12 5.39 12.15
C GLN A 101 -11.06 4.75 11.14
N ILE A 102 -12.04 3.99 11.65
CA ILE A 102 -13.14 3.44 10.85
C ILE A 102 -14.07 4.57 10.44
N MET A 103 -14.18 4.80 9.13
CA MET A 103 -15.02 5.84 8.51
C MET A 103 -16.38 5.29 8.09
N GLU A 104 -16.41 4.05 7.61
CA GLU A 104 -17.59 3.36 7.12
C GLU A 104 -17.44 1.86 7.39
N ARG A 105 -18.57 1.15 7.49
CA ARG A 105 -18.59 -0.31 7.42
C ARG A 105 -19.42 -0.81 6.25
N PHE A 106 -18.90 -1.85 5.59
CA PHE A 106 -19.60 -2.59 4.55
C PHE A 106 -20.65 -3.55 5.13
N VAL A 107 -20.43 -4.01 6.35
CA VAL A 107 -21.30 -4.95 7.09
C VAL A 107 -21.47 -4.47 8.54
N PRO A 108 -22.47 -4.95 9.30
CA PRO A 108 -22.61 -4.65 10.72
C PRO A 108 -21.35 -4.95 11.53
N ASP A 109 -21.23 -4.35 12.72
CA ASP A 109 -20.04 -4.50 13.57
C ASP A 109 -19.65 -5.98 13.76
N THR A 110 -18.42 -6.29 13.36
CA THR A 110 -17.77 -7.56 13.68
C THR A 110 -17.20 -7.44 15.10
N PRO A 111 -17.63 -8.26 16.08
CA PRO A 111 -17.02 -8.27 17.40
C PRO A 111 -15.51 -8.54 17.29
N GLY A 112 -14.69 -7.61 17.78
CA GLY A 112 -13.24 -7.75 17.81
C GLY A 112 -12.71 -7.97 19.23
N ASP A 113 -11.50 -8.52 19.33
CA ASP A 113 -10.72 -8.44 20.55
C ASP A 113 -10.32 -6.97 20.85
N ARG A 114 -9.57 -6.75 21.95
CA ARG A 114 -9.05 -5.41 22.27
C ARG A 114 -8.08 -4.86 21.20
N GLY A 115 -7.70 -5.67 20.22
CA GLY A 115 -6.69 -5.37 19.21
C GLY A 115 -5.26 -5.53 19.70
N ASN A 116 -4.35 -5.50 18.74
CA ASN A 116 -2.90 -5.47 18.94
C ASN A 116 -2.37 -4.13 18.44
N LEU A 117 -1.61 -3.45 19.29
CA LEU A 117 -0.86 -2.26 18.88
C LEU A 117 0.28 -2.69 17.96
N ARG A 118 0.34 -2.14 16.75
CA ARG A 118 1.39 -2.42 15.77
C ARG A 118 2.00 -1.15 15.22
N LEU A 119 3.29 -1.19 14.90
CA LEU A 119 3.96 -0.12 14.17
C LEU A 119 3.50 -0.17 12.72
N ILE A 120 3.27 0.99 12.09
CA ILE A 120 2.88 0.97 10.67
C ILE A 120 4.09 0.79 9.73
N ASP A 121 5.28 1.19 10.17
CA ASP A 121 6.54 1.06 9.43
C ASP A 121 7.45 0.03 10.13
N GLU A 122 7.12 -1.24 9.96
CA GLU A 122 7.94 -2.36 10.42
C GLU A 122 8.93 -2.82 9.34
N LEU A 123 10.01 -3.47 9.79
CA LEU A 123 10.96 -4.11 8.89
C LEU A 123 10.29 -5.35 8.22
N PRO A 124 10.64 -5.66 6.97
CA PRO A 124 10.20 -6.89 6.32
C PRO A 124 10.56 -8.15 7.14
N PRO A 125 9.79 -9.25 7.00
CA PRO A 125 10.13 -10.52 7.62
C PRO A 125 11.53 -11.00 7.25
N SER A 126 12.24 -11.56 8.24
CA SER A 126 13.57 -12.12 8.04
C SER A 126 13.54 -13.32 7.10
N TYR A 127 14.66 -13.66 6.46
CA TYR A 127 14.71 -14.80 5.53
C TYR A 127 14.34 -16.14 6.22
N GLN A 128 14.60 -16.27 7.53
CA GLN A 128 14.31 -17.47 8.32
C GLN A 128 12.81 -17.70 8.54
N GLU A 129 12.03 -16.62 8.53
CA GLU A 129 10.58 -16.66 8.71
C GLU A 129 9.83 -16.93 7.40
N ARG A 130 10.51 -16.78 6.25
CA ARG A 130 9.92 -16.95 4.92
C ARG A 130 9.73 -18.42 4.55
N ARG A 131 8.84 -18.62 3.58
CA ARG A 131 8.61 -19.89 2.90
C ARG A 131 8.76 -19.73 1.39
N VAL A 132 8.95 -20.84 0.70
CA VAL A 132 8.98 -20.86 -0.76
C VAL A 132 7.55 -20.80 -1.29
N ILE A 133 7.35 -20.08 -2.39
CA ILE A 133 6.07 -20.06 -3.11
C ILE A 133 5.99 -21.34 -3.96
N ASN A 134 5.13 -22.28 -3.56
CA ASN A 134 4.96 -23.58 -4.23
C ASN A 134 3.50 -23.98 -4.45
N THR A 135 2.55 -23.14 -4.00
CA THR A 135 1.12 -23.40 -4.10
C THR A 135 0.50 -22.36 -5.02
N PRO A 136 -0.27 -22.75 -6.05
CA PRO A 136 -0.93 -21.80 -6.93
C PRO A 136 -2.00 -20.99 -6.18
N LEU A 137 -2.15 -19.74 -6.57
CA LEU A 137 -3.25 -18.88 -6.16
C LEU A 137 -4.36 -19.00 -7.21
N GLU A 138 -5.50 -19.55 -6.81
CA GLU A 138 -6.68 -19.61 -7.68
C GLU A 138 -7.35 -18.24 -7.76
N THR A 139 -7.16 -17.53 -8.87
CA THR A 139 -7.79 -16.21 -9.10
C THR A 139 -9.16 -16.31 -9.77
N ARG A 140 -9.45 -17.45 -10.40
CA ARG A 140 -10.56 -17.72 -11.33
C ARG A 140 -10.65 -16.74 -12.49
N ILE A 141 -9.52 -16.12 -12.83
CA ILE A 141 -9.36 -15.30 -14.03
C ILE A 141 -8.57 -16.16 -15.01
N ARG A 142 -9.26 -16.70 -16.03
CA ARG A 142 -8.72 -17.73 -16.94
C ARG A 142 -7.34 -17.40 -17.50
N VAL A 143 -7.10 -16.15 -17.92
CA VAL A 143 -5.80 -15.74 -18.47
C VAL A 143 -4.72 -15.70 -17.39
N ILE A 144 -5.05 -15.36 -16.14
CA ILE A 144 -4.09 -15.40 -15.03
C ILE A 144 -3.83 -16.86 -14.68
N ASP A 145 -4.86 -17.63 -14.34
CA ASP A 145 -4.68 -19.03 -13.90
C ASP A 145 -4.11 -19.93 -15.00
N GLY A 146 -4.39 -19.64 -16.27
CA GLY A 146 -3.97 -20.45 -17.42
C GLY A 146 -2.54 -20.17 -17.87
N VAL A 147 -2.13 -18.91 -18.03
CA VAL A 147 -0.86 -18.55 -18.68
C VAL A 147 0.07 -17.64 -17.87
N LEU A 148 -0.42 -17.13 -16.74
CA LEU A 148 0.31 -16.24 -15.82
C LEU A 148 0.12 -16.65 -14.36
N THR A 149 -0.08 -17.96 -14.10
CA THR A 149 -0.47 -18.50 -12.79
C THR A 149 0.36 -17.89 -11.67
N CYS A 150 -0.34 -17.29 -10.71
CA CYS A 150 0.28 -16.70 -9.54
C CYS A 150 0.41 -17.72 -8.42
N GLY A 151 1.31 -17.47 -7.47
CA GLY A 151 1.47 -18.29 -6.27
C GLY A 151 0.98 -17.60 -5.01
N ILE A 152 0.60 -18.38 -3.99
CA ILE A 152 0.24 -17.87 -2.67
C ILE A 152 1.48 -17.22 -2.03
N GLY A 153 1.37 -15.94 -1.68
CA GLY A 153 2.47 -15.13 -1.16
C GLY A 153 3.29 -14.40 -2.23
N GLN A 154 2.94 -14.51 -3.51
CA GLN A 154 3.63 -13.80 -4.58
C GLN A 154 3.35 -12.29 -4.55
N ARG A 155 4.34 -11.49 -4.97
CA ARG A 155 4.20 -10.05 -5.16
C ARG A 155 4.20 -9.73 -6.65
N VAL A 156 3.11 -9.18 -7.15
CA VAL A 156 2.86 -8.98 -8.58
C VAL A 156 2.57 -7.51 -8.86
N GLY A 157 3.22 -6.93 -9.87
CA GLY A 157 2.91 -5.58 -10.31
C GLY A 157 1.78 -5.57 -11.35
N ILE A 158 0.86 -4.62 -11.29
CA ILE A 158 -0.15 -4.38 -12.33
C ILE A 158 0.20 -3.06 -13.02
N PHE A 159 0.82 -3.17 -14.19
CA PHE A 159 1.30 -2.03 -14.96
C PHE A 159 0.22 -1.62 -15.96
N ALA A 160 -0.34 -0.43 -15.77
CA ALA A 160 -1.49 0.01 -16.53
C ALA A 160 -1.45 1.52 -16.78
N SER A 161 -1.85 1.92 -17.99
CA SER A 161 -2.27 3.29 -18.24
C SER A 161 -3.66 3.55 -17.63
N ALA A 162 -4.00 4.83 -17.42
CA ALA A 162 -5.35 5.22 -17.05
C ALA A 162 -6.36 4.71 -18.10
N GLY A 163 -7.50 4.20 -17.63
CA GLY A 163 -8.58 3.68 -18.48
C GLY A 163 -8.40 2.25 -19.00
N CYS A 164 -7.29 1.55 -18.69
CA CYS A 164 -7.06 0.18 -19.17
C CYS A 164 -7.73 -0.92 -18.34
N GLY A 165 -8.65 -0.57 -17.42
CA GLY A 165 -9.39 -1.55 -16.61
C GLY A 165 -8.69 -2.01 -15.32
N LYS A 166 -7.74 -1.24 -14.77
CA LYS A 166 -7.07 -1.50 -13.47
C LYS A 166 -8.07 -1.86 -12.36
N THR A 167 -9.04 -0.99 -12.13
CA THR A 167 -10.06 -1.15 -11.08
C THR A 167 -10.97 -2.35 -11.36
N VAL A 168 -11.30 -2.60 -12.63
CA VAL A 168 -12.08 -3.78 -13.03
C VAL A 168 -11.33 -5.06 -12.68
N LEU A 169 -10.04 -5.15 -13.03
CA LEU A 169 -9.22 -6.32 -12.69
C LEU A 169 -9.11 -6.51 -11.17
N MET A 170 -8.91 -5.44 -10.40
CA MET A 170 -8.91 -5.51 -8.94
C MET A 170 -10.22 -6.07 -8.40
N HIS A 171 -11.38 -5.60 -8.89
CA HIS A 171 -12.68 -6.13 -8.47
C HIS A 171 -12.88 -7.59 -8.87
N MET A 172 -12.43 -7.99 -10.06
CA MET A 172 -12.45 -9.39 -10.48
C MET A 172 -11.61 -10.24 -9.51
N LEU A 173 -10.41 -9.79 -9.14
CA LEU A 173 -9.57 -10.52 -8.21
C LEU A 173 -10.20 -10.61 -6.82
N VAL A 174 -10.73 -9.51 -6.27
CA VAL A 174 -11.38 -9.52 -4.95
C VAL A 174 -12.61 -10.43 -4.92
N ASN A 175 -13.42 -10.46 -5.97
CA ASN A 175 -14.64 -11.28 -6.01
C ASN A 175 -14.35 -12.78 -6.21
N ASN A 176 -13.28 -13.12 -6.92
CA ASN A 176 -13.08 -14.48 -7.42
C ASN A 176 -11.92 -15.23 -6.77
N THR A 177 -10.91 -14.52 -6.27
CA THR A 177 -9.72 -15.16 -5.68
C THR A 177 -10.07 -15.84 -4.37
N GLU A 178 -9.53 -17.03 -4.14
CA GLU A 178 -9.69 -17.71 -2.86
C GLU A 178 -8.73 -17.14 -1.81
N ALA A 179 -9.26 -16.35 -0.88
CA ALA A 179 -8.51 -15.78 0.25
C ALA A 179 -9.38 -15.63 1.50
N ASP A 180 -8.71 -15.55 2.66
CA ASP A 180 -9.37 -15.35 3.95
C ASP A 180 -9.70 -13.88 4.19
N VAL A 181 -8.81 -12.98 3.74
CA VAL A 181 -8.91 -11.53 3.95
C VAL A 181 -8.42 -10.79 2.72
N PHE A 182 -9.12 -9.71 2.36
CA PHE A 182 -8.70 -8.76 1.32
C PHE A 182 -8.39 -7.42 1.97
N VAL A 183 -7.20 -6.89 1.73
CA VAL A 183 -6.82 -5.55 2.18
C VAL A 183 -6.53 -4.70 0.95
N ILE A 184 -7.18 -3.54 0.85
CA ILE A 184 -7.06 -2.65 -0.31
C ILE A 184 -6.58 -1.29 0.20
N GLY A 185 -5.46 -0.79 -0.30
CA GLY A 185 -4.93 0.55 -0.02
C GLY A 185 -5.10 1.45 -1.23
N LEU A 186 -5.95 2.48 -1.14
CA LEU A 186 -6.13 3.49 -2.20
C LEU A 186 -5.37 4.77 -1.84
N ILE A 187 -4.29 5.02 -2.57
CA ILE A 187 -3.27 6.03 -2.27
C ILE A 187 -3.29 7.11 -3.34
N GLY A 188 -3.64 8.34 -2.95
CA GLY A 188 -3.61 9.51 -3.82
C GLY A 188 -4.60 9.47 -5.00
N GLU A 189 -5.56 8.55 -4.99
CA GLU A 189 -6.67 8.50 -5.95
C GLU A 189 -7.70 9.59 -5.62
N ARG A 190 -8.63 9.86 -6.56
CA ARG A 190 -9.66 10.88 -6.35
C ARG A 190 -10.73 10.38 -5.38
N GLY A 191 -11.36 11.29 -4.64
CA GLY A 191 -12.44 10.95 -3.70
C GLY A 191 -13.57 10.15 -4.35
N ARG A 192 -13.99 10.54 -5.56
CA ARG A 192 -14.96 9.79 -6.37
C ARG A 192 -14.54 8.34 -6.60
N GLU A 193 -13.26 8.10 -6.92
CA GLU A 193 -12.75 6.76 -7.26
C GLU A 193 -12.73 5.88 -6.01
N VAL A 194 -12.43 6.46 -4.84
CA VAL A 194 -12.54 5.78 -3.54
C VAL A 194 -14.00 5.43 -3.22
N THR A 195 -14.94 6.35 -3.43
CA THR A 195 -16.38 6.10 -3.23
C THR A 195 -16.89 4.99 -4.15
N GLU A 196 -16.56 5.03 -5.44
CA GLU A 196 -16.93 3.99 -6.40
C GLU A 196 -16.36 2.62 -5.99
N CYS A 197 -15.11 2.58 -5.52
CA CYS A 197 -14.48 1.36 -5.02
C CYS A 197 -15.18 0.82 -3.75
N ALA A 198 -15.45 1.68 -2.77
CA ALA A 198 -16.13 1.31 -1.53
C ALA A 198 -17.53 0.72 -1.80
N GLU A 199 -18.32 1.37 -2.66
CA GLU A 199 -19.64 0.89 -3.07
C GLU A 199 -19.59 -0.46 -3.79
N SER A 200 -18.58 -0.67 -4.63
CA SER A 200 -18.35 -1.94 -5.31
C SER A 200 -17.93 -3.05 -4.33
N LEU A 201 -17.03 -2.76 -3.39
CA LEU A 201 -16.61 -3.69 -2.34
C LEU A 201 -17.77 -4.06 -1.40
N LYS A 202 -18.64 -3.10 -1.08
CA LYS A 202 -19.84 -3.32 -0.26
C LYS A 202 -20.82 -4.31 -0.89
N LYS A 203 -20.87 -4.36 -2.23
CA LYS A 203 -21.69 -5.30 -3.01
C LYS A 203 -20.98 -6.62 -3.31
N SER A 204 -19.70 -6.75 -2.94
CA SER A 204 -18.93 -7.98 -3.13
C SER A 204 -19.44 -9.11 -2.25
N VAL A 205 -19.39 -10.34 -2.76
CA VAL A 205 -19.58 -11.57 -1.96
C VAL A 205 -18.56 -11.68 -0.82
N ASN A 206 -17.43 -10.98 -0.92
CA ASN A 206 -16.36 -10.94 0.07
C ASN A 206 -16.39 -9.67 0.93
N ALA A 207 -17.46 -8.87 0.91
CA ALA A 207 -17.53 -7.59 1.65
C ALA A 207 -17.11 -7.71 3.13
N ALA A 208 -17.57 -8.77 3.83
CA ALA A 208 -17.23 -9.03 5.23
C ALA A 208 -15.74 -9.36 5.46
N LYS A 209 -14.98 -9.71 4.42
CA LYS A 209 -13.55 -10.03 4.47
C LYS A 209 -12.65 -8.87 4.02
N CYS A 210 -13.24 -7.76 3.58
CA CYS A 210 -12.53 -6.63 3.00
C CYS A 210 -12.17 -5.58 4.05
N VAL A 211 -10.95 -5.06 3.99
CA VAL A 211 -10.54 -3.84 4.68
C VAL A 211 -10.02 -2.85 3.64
N LEU A 212 -10.67 -1.71 3.52
CA LEU A 212 -10.25 -0.63 2.62
C LEU A 212 -9.53 0.43 3.45
N VAL A 213 -8.29 0.77 3.12
CA VAL A 213 -7.54 1.90 3.69
C VAL A 213 -7.40 2.95 2.60
N TYR A 214 -7.73 4.21 2.89
CA TYR A 214 -7.62 5.27 1.89
C TYR A 214 -6.91 6.52 2.41
N ALA A 215 -6.24 7.20 1.47
CA ALA A 215 -5.78 8.58 1.59
C ALA A 215 -5.89 9.21 0.20
N THR A 216 -6.89 10.06 -0.03
CA THR A 216 -7.16 10.68 -1.33
C THR A 216 -6.12 11.73 -1.72
N SER A 217 -6.17 12.22 -2.95
CA SER A 217 -5.19 13.19 -3.48
C SER A 217 -5.09 14.52 -2.70
N ASP A 218 -6.11 14.88 -1.94
CA ASP A 218 -6.17 16.07 -1.07
C ASP A 218 -5.53 15.85 0.32
N PHE A 219 -5.20 14.61 0.68
CA PHE A 219 -4.45 14.31 1.91
C PHE A 219 -2.99 14.74 1.77
N SER A 220 -2.34 14.99 2.92
CA SER A 220 -0.91 15.28 2.98
C SER A 220 -0.09 14.12 2.39
N SER A 221 1.12 14.42 1.89
CA SER A 221 2.01 13.36 1.39
C SER A 221 2.33 12.31 2.46
N VAL A 222 2.39 12.72 3.72
CA VAL A 222 2.64 11.84 4.86
C VAL A 222 1.48 10.88 5.09
N ASP A 223 0.26 11.40 5.07
CA ASP A 223 -0.93 10.56 5.22
C ASP A 223 -1.06 9.55 4.07
N ARG A 224 -0.70 9.95 2.84
CA ARG A 224 -0.66 9.03 1.69
C ARG A 224 0.41 7.94 1.86
N CYS A 225 1.60 8.27 2.34
CA CYS A 225 2.61 7.26 2.66
C CYS A 225 2.17 6.33 3.80
N ASN A 226 1.60 6.91 4.87
CA ASN A 226 1.10 6.17 6.03
C ASN A 226 -0.04 5.23 5.67
N ALA A 227 -0.93 5.60 4.74
CA ALA A 227 -2.01 4.73 4.29
C ALA A 227 -1.50 3.45 3.61
N ALA A 228 -0.42 3.53 2.81
CA ALA A 228 0.19 2.35 2.18
C ALA A 228 0.85 1.43 3.21
N LEU A 229 1.58 2.03 4.15
CA LEU A 229 2.21 1.34 5.28
C LEU A 229 1.17 0.67 6.20
N MET A 230 0.08 1.39 6.49
CA MET A 230 -1.03 0.92 7.31
C MET A 230 -1.78 -0.24 6.65
N ALA A 231 -2.13 -0.14 5.36
CA ALA A 231 -2.74 -1.24 4.62
C ALA A 231 -1.87 -2.50 4.67
N THR A 232 -0.55 -2.35 4.52
CA THR A 232 0.40 -3.47 4.63
C THR A 232 0.43 -4.05 6.04
N THR A 233 0.42 -3.19 7.07
CA THR A 233 0.40 -3.62 8.49
C THR A 233 -0.89 -4.35 8.86
N VAL A 234 -2.03 -3.92 8.32
CA VAL A 234 -3.31 -4.63 8.46
C VAL A 234 -3.22 -6.01 7.81
N ALA A 235 -2.63 -6.14 6.62
CA ALA A 235 -2.42 -7.44 5.99
C ALA A 235 -1.49 -8.34 6.82
N GLU A 236 -0.42 -7.80 7.41
CA GLU A 236 0.48 -8.53 8.30
C GLU A 236 -0.19 -9.02 9.58
N TYR A 237 -1.08 -8.21 10.17
CA TYR A 237 -1.86 -8.61 11.34
C TYR A 237 -2.67 -9.90 11.08
N PHE A 238 -3.29 -10.02 9.90
CA PHE A 238 -4.04 -11.21 9.52
C PHE A 238 -3.12 -12.37 9.11
N ARG A 239 -2.05 -12.10 8.36
CA ARG A 239 -1.01 -13.09 8.01
C ARG A 239 -0.48 -13.79 9.26
N ASP A 240 -0.17 -13.03 10.30
CA ASP A 240 0.44 -13.54 11.52
C ASP A 240 -0.55 -14.34 12.38
N ARG A 241 -1.86 -14.26 12.07
CA ARG A 241 -2.92 -15.14 12.58
C ARG A 241 -3.19 -16.36 11.69
N GLY A 242 -2.30 -16.60 10.74
CA GLY A 242 -2.34 -17.72 9.83
C GLY A 242 -3.35 -17.61 8.69
N LYS A 243 -3.72 -16.39 8.32
CA LYS A 243 -4.62 -16.13 7.20
C LYS A 243 -3.85 -16.03 5.88
N ARG A 244 -4.51 -16.45 4.80
CA ARG A 244 -4.16 -16.12 3.41
C ARG A 244 -4.76 -14.78 3.07
N VAL A 245 -3.92 -13.76 2.98
CA VAL A 245 -4.34 -12.38 2.71
C VAL A 245 -4.00 -12.02 1.27
N VAL A 246 -4.92 -11.35 0.59
CA VAL A 246 -4.64 -10.65 -0.67
C VAL A 246 -4.57 -9.15 -0.39
N LEU A 247 -3.43 -8.55 -0.67
CA LEU A 247 -3.18 -7.11 -0.52
C LEU A 247 -3.18 -6.43 -1.88
N PHE A 248 -3.98 -5.38 -2.05
CA PHE A 248 -3.91 -4.47 -3.18
C PHE A 248 -3.39 -3.12 -2.71
N ILE A 249 -2.36 -2.59 -3.36
CA ILE A 249 -1.93 -1.19 -3.18
C ILE A 249 -2.09 -0.47 -4.52
N ASP A 250 -3.01 0.49 -4.53
CA ASP A 250 -3.34 1.29 -5.68
C ASP A 250 -3.12 2.80 -5.39
N SER A 251 -1.99 3.41 -5.74
CA SER A 251 -0.88 2.84 -6.51
C SER A 251 0.48 3.09 -5.88
N MET A 252 1.45 2.26 -6.26
CA MET A 252 2.86 2.47 -5.93
C MET A 252 3.41 3.74 -6.57
N THR A 253 2.90 4.14 -7.74
CA THR A 253 3.26 5.42 -8.36
C THR A 253 2.85 6.60 -7.48
N ARG A 254 1.65 6.57 -6.90
CA ARG A 254 1.16 7.62 -5.99
C ARG A 254 1.91 7.61 -4.66
N TYR A 255 2.20 6.43 -4.12
CA TYR A 255 3.06 6.29 -2.93
C TYR A 255 4.46 6.90 -3.16
N ALA A 256 5.12 6.55 -4.25
CA ALA A 256 6.47 7.06 -4.55
C ALA A 256 6.48 8.58 -4.79
N ARG A 257 5.45 9.13 -5.45
CA ARG A 257 5.29 10.59 -5.62
C ARG A 257 5.09 11.29 -4.28
N ALA A 258 4.26 10.73 -3.39
CA ALA A 258 4.09 11.27 -2.04
C ALA A 258 5.41 11.23 -1.25
N LEU A 259 6.14 10.12 -1.32
CA LEU A 259 7.44 9.98 -0.66
C LEU A 259 8.44 10.99 -1.21
N ARG A 260 8.51 11.16 -2.54
CA ARG A 260 9.34 12.19 -3.18
C ARG A 260 9.04 13.57 -2.62
N ASP A 261 7.77 13.96 -2.56
CA ASP A 261 7.39 15.29 -2.10
C ASP A 261 7.78 15.50 -0.62
N MET A 262 7.67 14.47 0.23
CA MET A 262 8.16 14.52 1.62
C MET A 262 9.69 14.71 1.70
N LYS A 263 10.43 13.98 0.86
CA LYS A 263 11.90 14.00 0.85
C LYS A 263 12.45 15.32 0.31
N LEU A 264 11.83 15.86 -0.75
CA LEU A 264 12.14 17.19 -1.27
C LEU A 264 11.83 18.29 -0.24
N ALA A 265 10.69 18.20 0.47
CA ALA A 265 10.35 19.14 1.52
C ALA A 265 11.37 19.12 2.68
N ALA A 266 11.90 17.94 3.02
CA ALA A 266 12.99 17.80 4.00
C ALA A 266 14.33 18.38 3.51
N GLY A 267 14.44 18.74 2.22
CA GLY A 267 15.63 19.34 1.61
C GLY A 267 16.56 18.34 0.92
N GLU A 268 16.14 17.09 0.70
CA GLU A 268 16.93 16.15 -0.09
C GLU A 268 16.94 16.58 -1.58
N PRO A 269 18.10 16.55 -2.26
CA PRO A 269 18.18 16.96 -3.66
C PRO A 269 17.50 15.95 -4.59
N PRO A 270 16.86 16.40 -5.68
CA PRO A 270 16.33 15.50 -6.71
C PRO A 270 17.48 14.82 -7.47
N ALA A 271 17.28 13.55 -7.82
CA ALA A 271 18.18 12.78 -8.68
C ALA A 271 17.44 12.31 -9.94
N ARG A 272 17.10 11.02 -10.05
CA ARG A 272 16.54 10.40 -11.26
C ARG A 272 15.11 10.89 -11.50
N ARG A 273 14.86 11.57 -12.63
CA ARG A 273 13.54 12.16 -13.00
C ARG A 273 12.87 12.95 -11.85
N GLY A 274 13.68 13.68 -11.06
CA GLY A 274 13.15 14.49 -9.95
C GLY A 274 12.90 13.74 -8.65
N TYR A 275 13.19 12.43 -8.57
CA TYR A 275 13.12 11.66 -7.33
C TYR A 275 14.46 11.70 -6.57
N PRO A 276 14.46 12.04 -5.25
CA PRO A 276 15.61 11.80 -4.39
C PRO A 276 16.00 10.31 -4.37
N ALA A 277 17.29 10.01 -4.21
CA ALA A 277 17.80 8.64 -4.20
C ALA A 277 17.13 7.78 -3.10
N SER A 278 16.87 8.39 -1.94
CA SER A 278 16.24 7.74 -0.78
C SER A 278 14.82 7.21 -1.05
N VAL A 279 14.13 7.72 -2.09
CA VAL A 279 12.83 7.18 -2.50
C VAL A 279 13.00 5.74 -2.97
N PHE A 280 14.00 5.48 -3.82
CA PHE A 280 14.27 4.15 -4.35
C PHE A 280 14.75 3.20 -3.24
N ASP A 281 15.58 3.68 -2.31
CA ASP A 281 16.03 2.90 -1.14
C ASP A 281 14.85 2.51 -0.21
N SER A 282 13.78 3.29 -0.23
CA SER A 282 12.59 3.05 0.61
C SER A 282 11.57 2.10 -0.04
N LEU A 283 11.60 1.90 -1.36
CA LEU A 283 10.64 1.02 -2.05
C LEU A 283 10.76 -0.44 -1.57
N PRO A 284 11.96 -1.06 -1.47
CA PRO A 284 12.10 -2.41 -0.94
C PRO A 284 11.52 -2.56 0.46
N ARG A 285 11.65 -1.56 1.34
CA ARG A 285 11.12 -1.63 2.71
C ARG A 285 9.61 -1.87 2.77
N LEU A 286 8.85 -1.37 1.80
CA LEU A 286 7.42 -1.64 1.69
C LEU A 286 7.15 -2.92 0.89
N LEU A 287 7.79 -3.06 -0.28
CA LEU A 287 7.51 -4.15 -1.23
C LEU A 287 7.93 -5.54 -0.71
N GLU A 288 8.92 -5.61 0.17
CA GLU A 288 9.40 -6.86 0.78
C GLU A 288 8.55 -7.34 1.97
N ARG A 289 7.63 -6.53 2.50
CA ARG A 289 6.81 -6.91 3.67
C ARG A 289 5.84 -8.07 3.39
N PRO A 290 5.17 -8.12 2.22
CA PRO A 290 4.40 -9.29 1.82
C PRO A 290 5.26 -10.52 1.49
N GLY A 291 4.60 -11.66 1.41
CA GLY A 291 5.25 -12.96 1.23
C GLY A 291 4.59 -14.06 2.06
N PRO A 292 4.90 -15.34 1.76
CA PRO A 292 4.53 -16.45 2.61
C PRO A 292 5.50 -16.56 3.81
N THR A 293 4.95 -16.80 4.99
CA THR A 293 5.72 -17.03 6.23
C THR A 293 5.35 -18.38 6.86
N LEU A 294 5.93 -18.69 8.02
CA LEU A 294 5.57 -19.84 8.84
C LEU A 294 4.09 -19.91 9.24
N LYS A 295 3.44 -18.75 9.36
CA LYS A 295 2.10 -18.64 9.95
C LYS A 295 1.05 -18.56 8.86
N GLY A 296 1.20 -17.63 7.93
CA GLY A 296 0.25 -17.35 6.86
C GLY A 296 0.95 -16.68 5.68
N SER A 297 0.18 -16.05 4.78
CA SER A 297 0.75 -15.46 3.57
C SER A 297 0.08 -14.15 3.19
N ILE A 298 0.83 -13.23 2.58
CA ILE A 298 0.29 -12.07 1.88
C ILE A 298 0.66 -12.20 0.40
N THR A 299 -0.32 -12.46 -0.46
CA THR A 299 -0.17 -12.25 -1.90
C THR A 299 -0.46 -10.79 -2.20
N ALA A 300 0.48 -10.06 -2.81
CA ALA A 300 0.34 -8.62 -3.02
C ALA A 300 0.25 -8.26 -4.51
N PHE A 301 -0.67 -7.37 -4.84
CA PHE A 301 -0.82 -6.76 -6.14
C PHE A 301 -0.58 -5.25 -6.03
N TYR A 302 0.46 -4.78 -6.71
CA TYR A 302 0.89 -3.38 -6.68
C TYR A 302 0.60 -2.73 -8.02
N THR A 303 -0.31 -1.76 -8.06
CA THR A 303 -0.56 -1.07 -9.32
C THR A 303 0.53 -0.02 -9.58
N VAL A 304 0.95 0.07 -10.84
CA VAL A 304 1.91 1.06 -11.33
C VAL A 304 1.28 1.77 -12.52
N LEU A 305 1.16 3.09 -12.40
CA LEU A 305 0.60 3.94 -13.43
C LEU A 305 1.69 4.25 -14.46
N LEU A 306 1.53 3.73 -15.68
CA LEU A 306 2.41 4.03 -16.80
C LEU A 306 2.04 5.38 -17.42
N GLU A 307 3.05 6.23 -17.67
CA GLU A 307 2.88 7.50 -18.38
C GLU A 307 2.76 7.29 -19.90
N GLY A 308 3.38 6.22 -20.42
CA GLY A 308 3.26 5.73 -21.80
C GLY A 308 3.71 4.27 -21.93
N GLU A 309 3.34 3.57 -23.01
CA GLU A 309 3.73 2.15 -23.20
C GLU A 309 5.21 1.99 -23.60
N ASP A 310 5.80 3.00 -24.24
CA ASP A 310 7.16 2.94 -24.82
C ASP A 310 8.18 3.84 -24.11
N GLU A 311 7.76 4.53 -23.04
CA GLU A 311 8.64 5.42 -22.29
C GLU A 311 9.27 4.70 -21.10
N SER A 312 10.60 4.80 -20.96
CA SER A 312 11.28 4.28 -19.76
C SER A 312 10.81 5.04 -18.53
N ASP A 313 10.11 4.36 -17.65
CA ASP A 313 9.72 4.83 -16.32
C ASP A 313 10.67 4.21 -15.28
N PRO A 314 11.67 4.96 -14.77
CA PRO A 314 12.63 4.44 -13.78
C PRO A 314 11.96 3.93 -12.51
N LEU A 315 10.80 4.50 -12.15
CA LEU A 315 10.05 4.04 -10.99
C LEU A 315 9.40 2.68 -11.27
N GLY A 316 8.74 2.57 -12.42
CA GLY A 316 8.17 1.31 -12.89
C GLY A 316 9.23 0.21 -13.04
N ASP A 317 10.41 0.54 -13.58
CA ASP A 317 11.53 -0.39 -13.72
C ASP A 317 12.10 -0.84 -12.38
N GLU A 318 12.26 0.05 -11.40
CA GLU A 318 12.69 -0.31 -10.05
C GLU A 318 11.68 -1.22 -9.36
N ILE A 319 10.39 -0.87 -9.42
CA ILE A 319 9.32 -1.70 -8.84
C ILE A 319 9.30 -3.08 -9.52
N ARG A 320 9.44 -3.12 -10.85
CA ARG A 320 9.48 -4.37 -11.63
C ARG A 320 10.70 -5.23 -11.29
N SER A 321 11.83 -4.63 -10.91
CA SER A 321 13.04 -5.36 -10.53
C SER A 321 12.84 -6.12 -9.21
N ILE A 322 12.15 -5.49 -8.24
CA ILE A 322 11.89 -6.01 -6.89
C ILE A 322 10.81 -7.11 -6.87
N LEU A 323 9.77 -6.99 -7.72
CA LEU A 323 8.61 -7.88 -7.69
C LEU A 323 8.85 -9.25 -8.35
N ASP A 324 8.00 -10.22 -8.00
CA ASP A 324 8.06 -11.63 -8.45
C ASP A 324 7.34 -11.84 -9.80
N GLY A 325 6.95 -10.77 -10.49
CA GLY A 325 6.16 -10.82 -11.71
C GLY A 325 5.37 -9.55 -11.94
N HIS A 326 4.73 -9.47 -13.10
CA HIS A 326 3.90 -8.35 -13.48
C HIS A 326 2.84 -8.72 -14.53
N ILE A 327 1.74 -7.97 -14.51
CA ILE A 327 0.64 -8.02 -15.45
C ILE A 327 0.55 -6.65 -16.14
N TYR A 328 0.70 -6.61 -17.46
CA TYR A 328 0.49 -5.39 -18.25
C TYR A 328 -0.95 -5.32 -18.76
N LEU A 329 -1.58 -4.16 -18.56
CA LEU A 329 -2.88 -3.86 -19.16
C LEU A 329 -2.70 -3.00 -20.41
N SER A 330 -3.10 -3.53 -21.57
CA SER A 330 -2.95 -2.89 -22.87
C SER A 330 -4.06 -1.89 -23.15
N ARG A 331 -3.69 -0.68 -23.59
CA ARG A 331 -4.68 0.30 -24.07
C ARG A 331 -5.34 -0.17 -25.37
N LYS A 332 -4.61 -0.89 -26.23
CA LYS A 332 -5.13 -1.45 -27.47
C LYS A 332 -6.25 -2.46 -27.22
N LEU A 333 -6.04 -3.40 -26.28
CA LEU A 333 -7.06 -4.39 -25.90
C LEU A 333 -8.29 -3.71 -25.28
N ALA A 334 -8.07 -2.78 -24.34
CA ALA A 334 -9.16 -2.04 -23.71
C ALA A 334 -10.00 -1.24 -24.72
N GLY A 335 -9.36 -0.59 -25.69
CA GLY A 335 -10.02 0.15 -26.77
C GLY A 335 -10.83 -0.72 -27.73
N GLN A 336 -10.53 -2.02 -27.80
CA GLN A 336 -11.29 -3.03 -28.55
C GLN A 336 -12.42 -3.65 -27.72
N GLY A 337 -12.63 -3.22 -26.49
CA GLY A 337 -13.62 -3.80 -25.57
C GLY A 337 -13.19 -5.15 -24.99
N HIS A 338 -11.93 -5.55 -25.12
CA HIS A 338 -11.42 -6.81 -24.58
C HIS A 338 -11.05 -6.66 -23.09
N TYR A 339 -11.81 -7.30 -22.20
CA TYR A 339 -11.59 -7.28 -20.75
C TYR A 339 -11.50 -8.69 -20.14
N PRO A 340 -10.57 -8.95 -19.20
CA PRO A 340 -9.54 -8.03 -18.73
C PRO A 340 -8.51 -7.76 -19.84
N ALA A 341 -8.02 -6.52 -19.94
CA ALA A 341 -7.16 -6.05 -21.03
C ALA A 341 -5.69 -6.48 -20.88
N ILE A 342 -5.46 -7.75 -20.50
CA ILE A 342 -4.14 -8.27 -20.16
C ILE A 342 -3.34 -8.59 -21.42
N ASP A 343 -2.17 -7.96 -21.56
CA ASP A 343 -1.18 -8.33 -22.58
C ASP A 343 -0.35 -9.52 -22.07
N VAL A 344 -0.69 -10.72 -22.53
CA VAL A 344 -0.04 -11.96 -22.11
C VAL A 344 1.45 -12.00 -22.47
N LEU A 345 1.85 -11.36 -23.56
CA LEU A 345 3.23 -11.41 -24.05
C LEU A 345 4.12 -10.43 -23.28
N LYS A 346 3.58 -9.29 -22.86
CA LYS A 346 4.28 -8.35 -21.96
C LYS A 346 4.23 -8.75 -20.49
N SER A 347 3.37 -9.69 -20.11
CA SER A 347 3.16 -10.12 -18.72
C SER A 347 3.98 -11.37 -18.36
N VAL A 348 4.37 -11.48 -17.09
CA VAL A 348 5.12 -12.64 -16.59
C VAL A 348 4.83 -12.91 -15.11
N SER A 349 4.70 -14.19 -14.75
CA SER A 349 4.78 -14.65 -13.38
C SER A 349 6.10 -15.41 -13.22
N ARG A 350 7.06 -14.89 -12.42
CA ARG A 350 8.38 -15.54 -12.25
C ARG A 350 8.28 -16.85 -11.46
N VAL A 351 7.16 -17.06 -10.76
CA VAL A 351 6.89 -18.29 -10.01
C VAL A 351 6.05 -19.32 -10.76
N PHE A 352 5.61 -19.00 -11.99
CA PHE A 352 4.74 -19.86 -12.80
C PHE A 352 5.24 -21.31 -12.84
N GLY A 353 6.53 -21.51 -13.11
CA GLY A 353 7.11 -22.86 -13.19
C GLY A 353 7.20 -23.60 -11.85
N GLN A 354 7.18 -22.90 -10.71
CA GLN A 354 7.23 -23.50 -9.38
C GLN A 354 5.84 -23.90 -8.86
N VAL A 355 4.77 -23.34 -9.42
CA VAL A 355 3.38 -23.54 -8.95
C VAL A 355 2.50 -24.28 -9.95
N THR A 356 3.05 -24.70 -11.09
CA THR A 356 2.34 -25.44 -12.16
C THR A 356 3.05 -26.75 -12.48
N ASP A 357 2.30 -27.72 -13.00
CA ASP A 357 2.87 -28.97 -13.51
C ASP A 357 3.40 -28.83 -14.95
N GLU A 358 4.10 -29.85 -15.45
CA GLU A 358 4.68 -29.85 -16.79
C GLU A 358 3.63 -29.69 -17.90
N LYS A 359 2.51 -30.39 -17.77
CA LYS A 359 1.43 -30.35 -18.76
C LYS A 359 0.81 -28.95 -18.86
N HIS A 360 0.63 -28.27 -17.73
CA HIS A 360 0.16 -26.90 -17.69
C HIS A 360 1.17 -25.96 -18.36
N ARG A 361 2.46 -26.11 -18.06
CA ARG A 361 3.51 -25.30 -18.71
C ARG A 361 3.51 -25.47 -20.24
N ASP A 362 3.39 -26.69 -20.73
CA ASP A 362 3.37 -26.97 -22.18
C ASP A 362 2.13 -26.35 -22.84
N ASN A 363 0.96 -26.47 -22.21
CA ASN A 363 -0.26 -25.86 -22.72
C ASN A 363 -0.15 -24.32 -22.73
N ALA A 364 0.41 -23.72 -21.68
CA ALA A 364 0.60 -22.28 -21.62
C ALA A 364 1.59 -21.78 -22.68
N ALA A 365 2.65 -22.54 -22.97
CA ALA A 365 3.59 -22.21 -24.05
C ALA A 365 2.90 -22.19 -25.42
N ARG A 366 2.07 -23.20 -25.73
CA ARG A 366 1.31 -23.26 -26.98
C ARG A 366 0.35 -22.08 -27.15
N VAL A 367 -0.29 -21.63 -26.06
CA VAL A 367 -1.16 -20.44 -26.08
C VAL A 367 -0.35 -19.17 -26.38
N LYS A 368 0.89 -19.07 -25.89
CA LYS A 368 1.76 -17.90 -26.13
C LYS A 368 2.39 -17.90 -27.53
N GLU A 369 2.66 -19.06 -28.10
CA GLU A 369 3.18 -19.21 -29.47
C GLU A 369 2.15 -18.80 -30.53
N ASP A 370 0.86 -19.09 -30.31
CA ASP A 370 -0.22 -18.67 -31.21
C ASP A 370 -1.40 -18.01 -30.44
N PRO A 371 -1.24 -16.75 -30.02
CA PRO A 371 -2.29 -16.03 -29.30
C PRO A 371 -3.56 -15.81 -30.15
N HIS A 372 -3.44 -15.87 -31.48
CA HIS A 372 -4.52 -15.53 -32.41
C HIS A 372 -5.44 -16.71 -32.76
N ASN A 373 -4.92 -17.95 -32.82
CA ASN A 373 -5.75 -19.14 -33.08
C ASN A 373 -6.40 -19.74 -31.82
N PHE A 374 -5.86 -19.50 -30.62
CA PHE A 374 -6.40 -20.12 -29.42
C PHE A 374 -7.76 -19.55 -28.98
N GLY A 375 -7.99 -18.25 -29.18
CA GLY A 375 -9.29 -17.62 -28.88
C GLY A 375 -10.43 -18.19 -29.72
N ARG A 376 -10.17 -18.55 -30.99
CA ARG A 376 -11.20 -19.06 -31.92
C ARG A 376 -11.55 -20.53 -31.74
N SER A 377 -10.63 -21.35 -31.21
CA SER A 377 -10.79 -22.83 -31.17
C SER A 377 -11.34 -23.38 -29.85
N THR A 378 -11.29 -22.61 -28.76
CA THR A 378 -11.66 -23.09 -27.41
C THR A 378 -12.90 -22.41 -26.82
N GLY A 379 -13.56 -21.52 -27.56
CA GLY A 379 -14.68 -20.74 -27.02
C GLY A 379 -14.28 -19.82 -25.88
N VAL A 380 -13.02 -19.34 -25.89
CA VAL A 380 -12.43 -18.49 -24.82
C VAL A 380 -12.64 -16.99 -25.10
N TYR A 381 -13.61 -16.63 -25.94
CA TYR A 381 -14.11 -15.25 -26.05
C TYR A 381 -15.26 -14.98 -25.08
#